data_AF-A0A381UL80-F1
#
_entry.id   AF-A0A381UL80-F1
#
_cell.length_a   1.000
_cell.length_b   1.000
_cell.length_c   1.000
_cell.angle_alpha   90.00
_cell.angle_beta   90.00
_cell.angle_gamma   90.00
#
_symmetry.space_group_name_H-M   'P 1'
#
loop_
_entity.id
_entity.type
_entity.pdbx_description
1 polymer ?
#
loop_
_entity_poly.entity_id
_entity_poly.type
_entity_poly.pdbx_seq_one_letter_code
_entity_poly.pdbx_strand_id
1 'polypeptide(L)'
;MLNNLKIEYFQKDHLTDVIAFRINDYTNTEVEGEIYVSLERAIDNAKVYGEEISKELARLIIHGTLHLLNYKDSTDDEKLIMTKLENKYLKDFDWNKIF
;
A
#
# COMPACT_ATOMS: atom_id res chain seq x y z
N MET A 1 14.58 8.19 -6.06
CA MET A 1 14.82 7.84 -4.63
C MET A 1 14.20 6.48 -4.30
N LEU A 2 12.87 6.28 -4.42
CA LEU A 2 12.24 4.95 -4.23
C LEU A 2 12.83 3.85 -5.14
N ASN A 3 13.12 4.17 -6.40
CA ASN A 3 13.63 3.18 -7.34
C ASN A 3 15.00 2.60 -6.95
N ASN A 4 15.81 3.35 -6.21
CA ASN A 4 17.11 2.86 -5.73
C ASN A 4 16.94 1.90 -4.54
N LEU A 5 16.01 2.18 -3.62
CA LEU A 5 15.66 1.27 -2.52
C LEU A 5 15.07 -0.06 -3.05
N LYS A 6 14.32 -0.03 -4.17
CA LYS A 6 13.77 -1.23 -4.83
C LYS A 6 14.87 -2.20 -5.32
N ILE A 7 15.89 -1.66 -5.99
CA ILE A 7 17.00 -2.43 -6.55
C ILE A 7 17.84 -3.05 -5.43
N GLU A 8 18.08 -2.29 -4.35
CA GLU A 8 18.90 -2.74 -3.23
C GLU A 8 18.26 -3.87 -2.41
N TYR A 9 16.94 -3.81 -2.17
CA TYR A 9 16.27 -4.72 -1.24
C TYR A 9 15.47 -5.86 -1.88
N PHE A 10 14.95 -5.70 -3.10
CA PHE A 10 13.96 -6.66 -3.64
C PHE A 10 14.34 -7.30 -4.97
N GLN A 11 15.41 -6.88 -5.65
CA GLN A 11 15.86 -7.42 -6.96
C GLN A 11 14.71 -7.68 -7.97
N LYS A 12 13.62 -6.92 -7.90
CA LYS A 12 12.45 -7.08 -8.75
C LYS A 12 12.09 -5.74 -9.37
N ASP A 13 12.19 -5.70 -10.69
CA ASP A 13 11.87 -4.57 -11.57
C ASP A 13 10.35 -4.50 -11.85
N HIS A 14 9.54 -4.58 -10.79
CA HIS A 14 8.13 -4.23 -10.87
C HIS A 14 7.93 -2.94 -10.10
N LEU A 15 7.50 -1.90 -10.81
CA LEU A 15 7.11 -0.60 -10.27
C LEU A 15 5.94 -0.81 -9.29
N THR A 16 6.24 -1.17 -8.05
CA THR A 16 5.24 -1.23 -6.98
C THR A 16 4.86 0.18 -6.57
N ASP A 17 3.55 0.42 -6.47
CA ASP A 17 2.93 1.70 -6.15
C ASP A 17 3.14 2.07 -4.68
N VAL A 18 3.37 1.06 -3.84
CA VAL A 18 3.68 1.14 -2.42
C VAL A 18 4.70 0.07 -2.02
N ILE A 19 5.55 0.39 -1.05
CA ILE A 19 6.44 -0.56 -0.38
C ILE A 19 6.22 -0.42 1.13
N ALA A 20 6.03 -1.54 1.81
CA ALA A 20 5.88 -1.60 3.26
C ALA A 20 7.03 -2.41 3.87
N PHE A 21 7.72 -1.82 4.83
CA PHE A 21 8.81 -2.47 5.57
C PHE A 21 8.43 -2.57 7.03
N ARG A 22 8.24 -3.79 7.52
CA ARG A 22 8.10 -4.02 8.95
C ARG A 22 9.49 -4.05 9.59
N ILE A 23 9.70 -3.24 10.62
CA ILE A 23 10.97 -3.10 11.34
C ILE A 23 11.07 -4.16 12.44
N ASN A 24 9.96 -4.44 13.12
CA ASN A 24 9.90 -5.39 14.22
C ASN A 24 9.39 -6.78 13.81
N ASP A 25 9.68 -7.79 14.63
CA ASP A 25 9.27 -9.16 14.35
C ASP A 25 7.74 -9.33 14.37
N TYR A 26 7.23 -10.24 13.54
CA TYR A 26 5.79 -10.54 13.43
C TYR A 26 5.20 -11.21 14.67
N THR A 27 6.03 -11.73 15.58
CA THR A 27 5.63 -12.23 16.89
C THR A 27 5.29 -11.12 17.89
N ASN A 28 5.73 -9.88 17.63
CA ASN A 28 5.35 -8.73 18.45
C ASN A 28 3.92 -8.30 18.11
N THR A 29 3.13 -8.01 19.14
CA THR A 29 1.76 -7.50 19.02
C THR A 29 1.71 -6.08 18.49
N GLU A 30 2.72 -5.27 18.80
CA GLU A 30 2.86 -3.91 18.27
C GLU A 30 3.46 -3.98 16.86
N VAL A 31 3.07 -3.04 16.00
CA VAL A 31 3.57 -2.98 14.62
C VAL A 31 4.41 -1.72 14.48
N GLU A 32 5.68 -1.91 14.16
CA GLU A 32 6.59 -0.84 13.80
C GLU A 32 7.04 -1.05 12.36
N GLY A 33 6.88 -0.03 11.53
CA GLY A 33 7.22 -0.13 10.13
C GLY A 33 7.12 1.18 9.38
N GLU A 34 7.57 1.14 8.15
CA GLU A 34 7.59 2.27 7.22
C GLU A 34 6.80 1.92 5.96
N ILE A 35 6.06 2.91 5.45
CA ILE A 35 5.32 2.77 4.19
C ILE A 35 5.80 3.88 3.26
N TYR A 36 6.29 3.45 2.10
CA TYR A 36 6.79 4.32 1.04
C TYR A 36 5.82 4.28 -0.13
N VAL A 37 5.15 5.40 -0.40
CA VAL A 37 4.18 5.51 -1.48
C VAL A 37 4.73 6.38 -2.60
N SER A 38 4.59 5.92 -3.85
CA SER A 38 4.92 6.74 -5.01
C SER A 38 3.75 7.66 -5.35
N LEU A 39 3.89 8.97 -5.05
CA LEU A 39 2.84 9.94 -5.35
C LEU A 39 2.57 10.07 -6.86
N GLU A 40 3.62 10.06 -7.69
CA GLU A 40 3.49 10.09 -9.16
C GLU A 40 2.60 8.95 -9.66
N ARG A 41 2.78 7.77 -9.06
CA ARG A 41 2.01 6.59 -9.43
C ARG A 41 0.58 6.63 -8.91
N ALA A 42 0.36 7.16 -7.71
CA ALA A 42 -0.99 7.41 -7.21
C ALA A 42 -1.75 8.38 -8.13
N ILE A 43 -1.08 9.40 -8.67
CA ILE A 43 -1.67 10.34 -9.64
C ILE A 43 -2.02 9.62 -10.95
N ASP A 44 -1.14 8.77 -11.46
CA ASP A 44 -1.40 8.02 -12.70
C ASP A 44 -2.52 7.00 -12.53
N ASN A 45 -2.55 6.26 -11.43
CA ASN A 45 -3.62 5.32 -11.10
C ASN A 45 -4.96 6.05 -10.95
N ALA A 46 -5.00 7.17 -10.23
CA ALA A 46 -6.20 8.00 -10.08
C ALA A 46 -6.79 8.42 -11.44
N LYS A 47 -5.93 8.82 -12.40
CA LYS A 47 -6.36 9.13 -13.77
C LYS A 47 -6.90 7.91 -14.51
N VAL A 48 -6.22 6.76 -14.41
CA VAL A 48 -6.61 5.52 -15.09
C VAL A 48 -7.97 5.02 -14.58
N TYR A 49 -8.21 5.11 -13.27
CA TYR A 49 -9.43 4.65 -12.63
C TYR A 49 -10.53 5.72 -12.55
N GLY A 50 -10.23 6.98 -12.91
CA GLY A 50 -11.17 8.09 -12.83
C GLY A 50 -11.56 8.43 -11.38
N GLU A 51 -10.63 8.27 -10.44
CA GLU A 51 -10.84 8.55 -9.01
C GLU A 51 -10.03 9.76 -8.55
N GLU A 52 -10.38 10.28 -7.37
CA GLU A 52 -9.61 11.34 -6.72
C GLU A 52 -8.23 10.83 -6.26
N ILE A 53 -7.20 11.65 -6.42
CA ILE A 53 -5.82 11.31 -6.01
C ILE A 53 -5.77 10.97 -4.52
N SER A 54 -6.54 11.69 -3.70
CA SER A 54 -6.64 11.47 -2.26
C SER A 54 -7.19 10.08 -1.92
N LYS A 55 -8.16 9.58 -2.69
CA LYS A 55 -8.73 8.24 -2.52
C LYS A 55 -7.74 7.15 -2.90
N GLU A 56 -7.01 7.33 -4.00
CA GLU A 56 -5.97 6.38 -4.42
C GLU A 56 -4.80 6.37 -3.41
N LEU A 57 -4.38 7.53 -2.93
CA LEU A 57 -3.36 7.63 -1.91
C LEU A 57 -3.79 6.95 -0.60
N ALA A 58 -5.05 7.12 -0.18
CA ALA A 58 -5.62 6.39 0.96
C ALA A 58 -5.56 4.87 0.75
N ARG A 59 -5.92 4.40 -0.45
CA ARG A 59 -5.88 2.97 -0.81
C ARG A 59 -4.46 2.42 -0.67
N LEU A 60 -3.46 3.12 -1.20
CA LEU A 60 -2.06 2.70 -1.14
C LEU A 60 -1.53 2.68 0.30
N ILE A 61 -1.91 3.64 1.15
CA ILE A 61 -1.56 3.66 2.58
C ILE A 61 -2.20 2.46 3.30
N ILE A 62 -3.48 2.19 3.05
CA ILE A 62 -4.18 1.04 3.64
C ILE A 62 -3.53 -0.26 3.18
N HIS A 63 -3.25 -0.39 1.89
CA HIS A 63 -2.58 -1.55 1.31
C HIS A 63 -1.21 -1.80 1.95
N GLY A 64 -0.37 -0.75 2.07
CA GLY A 64 0.91 -0.84 2.77
C GLY A 64 0.75 -1.25 4.24
N THR A 65 -0.26 -0.72 4.93
CA THR A 65 -0.55 -1.07 6.33
C THR A 65 -0.96 -2.54 6.48
N LEU A 66 -1.76 -3.05 5.56
CA LEU A 66 -2.15 -4.46 5.53
C LEU A 66 -0.92 -5.38 5.33
N HIS A 67 0.04 -4.98 4.50
CA HIS A 67 1.31 -5.71 4.39
C HIS A 67 2.11 -5.73 5.69
N LEU A 68 2.17 -4.62 6.44
CA LEU A 68 2.80 -4.61 7.77
C LEU A 68 2.12 -5.58 8.75
N LEU A 69 0.82 -5.82 8.57
CA LEU A 69 0.02 -6.78 9.32
C LEU A 69 0.10 -8.22 8.79
N ASN A 70 1.03 -8.51 7.87
CA ASN A 70 1.26 -9.82 7.27
C ASN A 70 0.15 -10.30 6.31
N TYR A 71 -0.71 -9.40 5.82
CA TYR A 71 -1.58 -9.73 4.69
C TYR A 71 -0.76 -9.75 3.39
N LYS A 72 -1.04 -10.75 2.55
CA LYS A 72 -0.37 -10.97 1.26
C LYS A 72 -1.38 -10.78 0.14
N ASP A 73 -0.86 -10.67 -1.07
CA ASP A 73 -1.59 -10.53 -2.33
C ASP A 73 -0.97 -11.38 -3.46
N SER A 74 -0.20 -12.41 -3.09
CA SER A 74 0.55 -13.23 -4.04
C SER A 74 -0.30 -14.24 -4.80
N THR A 75 -1.47 -14.59 -4.25
CA THR A 75 -2.48 -15.46 -4.88
C THR A 75 -3.81 -14.72 -5.08
N ASP A 76 -4.66 -15.22 -5.98
CA ASP A 76 -5.96 -14.60 -6.26
C ASP A 76 -6.87 -14.55 -5.02
N ASP A 77 -6.84 -15.59 -4.18
CA ASP A 77 -7.61 -15.64 -2.93
C ASP A 77 -7.12 -14.64 -1.90
N GLU A 78 -5.80 -14.54 -1.71
CA GLU A 78 -5.16 -13.55 -0.84
C GLU A 78 -5.48 -12.12 -1.31
N LYS A 79 -5.37 -11.88 -2.62
CA LYS A 79 -5.69 -10.59 -3.24
C LYS A 79 -7.15 -10.22 -3.08
N LEU A 80 -8.07 -11.18 -3.18
CA LEU A 80 -9.50 -10.97 -2.95
C LEU A 80 -9.77 -10.56 -1.50
N ILE A 81 -9.11 -11.20 -0.53
CA ILE A 81 -9.22 -10.84 0.90
C ILE A 81 -8.67 -9.43 1.12
N MET A 82 -7.49 -9.13 0.59
CA MET A 82 -6.85 -7.82 0.73
C MET A 82 -7.71 -6.70 0.13
N THR A 83 -8.25 -6.91 -1.08
CA THR A 83 -9.15 -5.96 -1.75
C THR A 83 -10.43 -5.71 -0.95
N LYS A 84 -10.99 -6.74 -0.30
CA LYS A 84 -12.15 -6.57 0.59
C LYS A 84 -11.82 -5.71 1.80
N LEU A 85 -10.65 -5.91 2.42
CA LEU A 85 -10.19 -5.13 3.56
C LEU A 85 -9.90 -3.68 3.17
N GLU A 86 -9.22 -3.45 2.05
CA GLU A 86 -9.01 -2.11 1.51
C GLU A 86 -10.32 -1.36 1.31
N ASN A 87 -11.29 -1.99 0.64
CA ASN A 87 -12.60 -1.37 0.39
C ASN A 87 -13.41 -1.15 1.67
N LYS A 88 -13.20 -1.98 2.70
CA LYS A 88 -13.80 -1.77 4.02
C LYS A 88 -13.22 -0.51 4.66
N TYR A 89 -11.90 -0.44 4.81
CA TYR A 89 -11.25 0.69 5.49
C TYR A 89 -11.34 2.00 4.72
N LEU A 90 -11.38 1.96 3.39
CA LEU A 90 -11.65 3.15 2.56
C LEU A 90 -13.04 3.76 2.81
N LYS A 91 -14.02 2.96 3.23
CA LYS A 91 -15.36 3.48 3.59
C LYS A 91 -15.38 4.08 4.99
N ASP A 92 -14.57 3.53 5.89
CA ASP A 92 -14.48 3.97 7.28
C ASP A 92 -13.60 5.22 7.44
N PHE A 93 -12.78 5.54 6.43
CA PHE A 93 -11.84 6.65 6.45
C PHE A 93 -12.29 7.81 5.55
N ASP A 94 -12.25 9.04 6.07
CA ASP A 94 -12.52 10.26 5.30
C ASP A 94 -11.26 10.70 4.54
N TRP A 95 -11.05 10.11 3.37
CA TRP A 95 -9.90 10.36 2.50
C TRP A 95 -9.87 11.77 1.89
N ASN A 96 -10.95 12.54 1.95
CA ASN A 96 -10.97 13.93 1.45
C ASN A 96 -10.03 14.85 2.24
N LYS A 97 -9.59 14.45 3.43
CA LYS A 97 -8.70 15.21 4.31
C LYS A 97 -7.22 14.86 4.19
N ILE A 98 -6.86 13.99 3.25
CA ILE A 98 -5.46 13.61 3.02
C ILE A 98 -4.65 14.78 2.39
N PHE A 99 -5.33 15.86 2.00
CA PHE A 99 -4.73 17.12 1.58
C PHE A 99 -5.44 18.31 2.21
#